data_AF-A0A7W0KEE7-F1
#
_entry.id   AF-A0A7W0KEE7-F1
#
_cell.length_a   1.000
_cell.length_b   1.000
_cell.length_c   1.000
_cell.angle_alpha   90.00
_cell.angle_beta   90.00
_cell.angle_gamma   90.00
#
_symmetry.space_group_name_H-M   'P 1'
#
loop_
_entity.id
_entity.type
_entity.pdbx_description
1 polymer ?
#
loop_
_entity_poly.entity_id
_entity_poly.type
_entity_poly.pdbx_seq_one_letter_code
_entity_poly.pdbx_strand_id
1 'polypeptide(L)'
;MRRISVVILTTVVLLGAILLGGGRLVTAQDTDLANHPLVGAWMVDSEPENPQNIPDLAVLSADGTMINHSADSSFGVGVWESTGDTTATVTFTILFDDGVRLVVHVSLEVATDGQSFRGTYTNEFFVDPTTVEGSGQIGPGTVEATRLVAEAPGTPVASFEEFFGESEATPAATPVS
;
A
#
# COMPACT_ATOMS: atom_id res chain seq x y z
N MET A 1 11.75 3.95 67.46
CA MET A 1 12.00 3.49 66.07
C MET A 1 10.97 2.43 65.63
N ARG A 2 9.68 2.81 65.47
CA ARG A 2 8.61 1.93 64.91
C ARG A 2 7.49 2.73 64.22
N ARG A 3 7.73 4.01 63.93
CA ARG A 3 6.78 4.93 63.26
C ARG A 3 7.15 5.25 61.82
N ILE A 4 8.24 4.66 61.31
CA ILE A 4 8.77 4.91 59.96
C ILE A 4 8.20 3.91 58.93
N SER A 5 7.65 2.77 59.38
CA SER A 5 7.18 1.71 58.48
C SER A 5 5.80 1.96 57.84
N VAL A 6 5.04 2.95 58.30
CA VAL A 6 3.68 3.22 57.76
C VAL A 6 3.72 4.21 56.58
N VAL A 7 4.73 5.09 56.52
CA VAL A 7 4.82 6.10 55.45
C VAL A 7 5.20 5.47 54.09
N ILE A 8 6.00 4.40 54.10
CA ILE A 8 6.50 3.77 52.86
C ILE A 8 5.41 2.95 52.14
N LEU A 9 4.42 2.40 52.87
CA LEU A 9 3.35 1.61 52.25
C LEU A 9 2.34 2.49 51.48
N THR A 10 2.14 3.74 51.90
CA THR A 10 1.19 4.67 51.25
C THR A 10 1.71 5.21 49.92
N THR A 11 3.03 5.34 49.75
CA THR A 11 3.64 5.85 48.51
C THR A 11 3.57 4.83 47.37
N VAL A 12 3.62 3.53 47.67
CA VAL A 12 3.52 2.47 46.65
C VAL A 12 2.08 2.37 46.10
N VAL A 13 1.06 2.62 46.92
CA VAL A 13 -0.34 2.62 46.47
C VAL A 13 -0.67 3.87 45.62
N LEU A 14 -0.05 5.03 45.88
CA LEU A 14 -0.27 6.22 45.05
C LEU A 14 0.48 6.18 43.70
N LEU A 15 1.60 5.47 43.59
CA LEU A 15 2.29 5.27 42.30
C LEU A 15 1.58 4.24 41.39
N GLY A 16 0.77 3.34 41.94
CA GLY A 16 -0.07 2.42 41.16
C GLY A 16 -1.29 3.09 40.51
N ALA A 17 -1.78 4.20 41.06
CA ALA A 17 -2.97 4.89 40.57
C ALA A 17 -2.69 5.88 39.43
N ILE A 18 -1.44 6.29 39.23
CA ILE A 18 -1.07 7.25 38.15
C ILE A 18 -0.84 6.54 36.81
N LEU A 19 -0.59 5.22 36.80
CA LEU A 19 -0.43 4.44 35.56
C LEU A 19 -1.75 4.06 34.87
N LEU A 20 -2.90 4.36 35.48
CA LEU A 20 -4.24 4.01 34.96
C LEU A 20 -5.03 5.21 34.41
N GLY A 21 -4.48 6.42 34.43
CA GLY A 21 -5.27 7.66 34.29
C GLY A 21 -5.01 8.57 33.09
N GLY A 22 -4.14 8.21 32.13
CA GLY A 22 -3.71 9.20 31.11
C GLY A 22 -3.39 8.68 29.72
N GLY A 23 -3.42 7.36 29.48
CA GLY A 23 -3.42 6.85 28.12
C GLY A 23 -4.79 7.13 27.52
N ARG A 24 -4.91 8.14 26.64
CA ARG A 24 -5.96 8.10 25.63
C ARG A 24 -5.77 6.78 24.91
N LEU A 25 -6.55 5.77 25.29
CA LEU A 25 -6.82 4.66 24.41
C LEU A 25 -7.40 5.34 23.18
N VAL A 26 -6.59 5.44 22.12
CA VAL A 26 -7.13 5.54 20.78
C VAL A 26 -8.01 4.30 20.69
N THR A 27 -9.30 4.49 20.94
CA THR A 27 -10.28 3.51 20.48
C THR A 27 -10.00 3.46 18.99
N ALA A 28 -9.49 2.33 18.50
CA ALA A 28 -9.62 2.02 17.09
C ALA A 28 -11.07 2.29 16.78
N GLN A 29 -11.34 3.42 16.12
CA GLN A 29 -12.68 3.65 15.63
C GLN A 29 -12.87 2.50 14.67
N ASP A 30 -13.88 1.65 14.91
CA ASP A 30 -14.45 0.82 13.87
C ASP A 30 -15.04 1.79 12.84
N THR A 31 -14.17 2.49 12.12
CA THR A 31 -14.51 3.21 10.93
C THR A 31 -14.75 2.12 9.92
N ASP A 32 -16.01 1.94 9.55
CA ASP A 32 -16.38 1.04 8.49
C ASP A 32 -15.78 1.56 7.17
N LEU A 33 -14.56 1.11 6.88
CA LEU A 33 -13.87 1.47 5.65
C LEU A 33 -14.51 0.81 4.43
N ALA A 34 -15.40 -0.18 4.59
CA ALA A 34 -16.01 -0.88 3.46
C ALA A 34 -16.80 0.06 2.55
N ASN A 35 -17.30 1.17 3.08
CA ASN A 35 -18.03 2.19 2.34
C ASN A 35 -17.15 3.38 1.90
N HIS A 36 -15.87 3.41 2.28
CA HIS A 36 -14.98 4.50 1.92
C HIS A 36 -14.67 4.44 0.41
N PRO A 37 -14.71 5.57 -0.33
CA PRO A 37 -14.55 5.56 -1.77
C PRO A 37 -13.13 5.15 -2.20
N LEU A 38 -12.15 5.10 -1.32
CA LEU A 38 -10.81 4.60 -1.67
C LEU A 38 -10.75 3.07 -1.84
N VAL A 39 -11.67 2.31 -1.24
CA VAL A 39 -11.66 0.84 -1.34
C VAL A 39 -11.85 0.40 -2.79
N GLY A 40 -10.97 -0.48 -3.27
CA GLY A 40 -11.00 -1.03 -4.62
C GLY A 40 -9.63 -1.24 -5.24
N ALA A 41 -9.62 -1.47 -6.55
CA ALA A 41 -8.42 -1.62 -7.36
C ALA A 41 -8.21 -0.37 -8.23
N TRP A 42 -6.95 0.01 -8.40
CA TRP A 42 -6.54 1.27 -9.00
C TRP A 42 -5.35 1.08 -9.94
N MET A 43 -5.36 1.80 -11.04
CA MET A 43 -4.20 2.04 -11.88
C MET A 43 -3.60 3.38 -11.47
N VAL A 44 -2.35 3.36 -10.99
CA VAL A 44 -1.71 4.47 -10.28
C VAL A 44 -0.56 5.03 -11.12
N ASP A 45 -0.59 6.32 -11.37
CA ASP A 45 0.49 7.06 -12.00
C ASP A 45 1.25 7.86 -10.91
N SER A 46 2.45 7.38 -10.58
CA SER A 46 3.33 7.95 -9.56
C SER A 46 4.21 9.09 -10.07
N GLU A 47 4.20 9.37 -11.38
CA GLU A 47 4.94 10.46 -12.02
C GLU A 47 4.08 11.05 -13.16
N PRO A 48 2.93 11.67 -12.85
CA PRO A 48 1.95 12.12 -13.86
C PRO A 48 2.48 13.19 -14.83
N GLU A 49 3.57 13.85 -14.50
CA GLU A 49 4.30 14.76 -15.37
C GLU A 49 5.12 14.04 -16.46
N ASN A 50 5.39 12.75 -16.29
CA ASN A 50 6.16 11.93 -17.20
C ASN A 50 5.22 11.06 -18.05
N PRO A 51 5.00 11.40 -19.33
CA PRO A 51 4.10 10.63 -20.20
C PRO A 51 4.65 9.24 -20.58
N GLN A 52 5.85 8.89 -20.17
CA GLN A 52 6.43 7.55 -20.33
C GLN A 52 6.36 6.72 -19.05
N ASN A 53 5.81 7.27 -17.96
CA ASN A 53 5.63 6.52 -16.74
C ASN A 53 4.69 5.34 -17.00
N ILE A 54 5.10 4.15 -16.56
CA ILE A 54 4.26 2.96 -16.64
C ILE A 54 3.44 2.91 -15.36
N PRO A 55 2.10 2.87 -15.43
CA PRO A 55 1.29 2.86 -14.22
C PRO A 55 1.52 1.62 -13.36
N ASP A 56 1.49 1.83 -12.06
CA ASP A 56 1.45 0.79 -11.05
C ASP A 56 0.01 0.29 -10.85
N LEU A 57 -0.13 -0.85 -10.17
CA LEU A 57 -1.43 -1.37 -9.75
C LEU A 57 -1.51 -1.34 -8.23
N ALA A 58 -2.63 -0.88 -7.69
CA ALA A 58 -2.86 -0.89 -6.25
C ALA A 58 -4.23 -1.46 -5.90
N VAL A 59 -4.30 -2.16 -4.78
CA VAL A 59 -5.54 -2.62 -4.15
C VAL A 59 -5.57 -2.10 -2.73
N LEU A 60 -6.64 -1.38 -2.39
CA LEU A 60 -6.91 -0.88 -1.03
C LEU A 60 -8.18 -1.57 -0.53
N SER A 61 -8.05 -2.35 0.53
CA SER A 61 -9.13 -3.17 1.07
C SER A 61 -9.83 -2.48 2.24
N ALA A 62 -11.06 -2.94 2.51
CA ALA A 62 -11.91 -2.45 3.59
C ALA A 62 -11.38 -2.76 5.01
N ASP A 63 -10.36 -3.60 5.14
CA ASP A 63 -9.70 -3.85 6.44
C ASP A 63 -8.51 -2.92 6.69
N GLY A 64 -8.30 -1.92 5.82
CA GLY A 64 -7.20 -0.97 5.95
C GLY A 64 -5.88 -1.49 5.41
N THR A 65 -5.82 -2.64 4.74
CA THR A 65 -4.59 -3.11 4.08
C THR A 65 -4.47 -2.57 2.65
N MET A 66 -3.23 -2.50 2.17
CA MET A 66 -2.90 -2.04 0.82
C MET A 66 -1.84 -2.94 0.22
N ILE A 67 -2.03 -3.29 -1.05
CA ILE A 67 -1.05 -3.98 -1.88
C ILE A 67 -0.79 -3.11 -3.09
N ASN A 68 0.48 -2.96 -3.46
CA ASN A 68 0.91 -2.28 -4.65
C ASN A 68 1.84 -3.20 -5.45
N HIS A 69 1.72 -3.14 -6.77
CA HIS A 69 2.62 -3.78 -7.71
C HIS A 69 3.14 -2.70 -8.65
N SER A 70 4.44 -2.46 -8.56
CA SER A 70 5.11 -1.45 -9.34
C SER A 70 5.46 -1.97 -10.73
N ALA A 71 5.63 -1.06 -11.69
CA ALA A 71 6.02 -1.42 -13.06
C ALA A 71 7.36 -2.17 -13.16
N ASP A 72 8.27 -1.99 -12.20
CA ASP A 72 9.56 -2.67 -12.10
C ASP A 72 9.47 -4.10 -11.52
N SER A 73 8.25 -4.64 -11.38
CA SER A 73 7.95 -5.93 -10.74
C SER A 73 8.20 -5.98 -9.23
N SER A 74 8.48 -4.85 -8.59
CA SER A 74 8.52 -4.77 -7.13
C SER A 74 7.10 -4.78 -6.55
N PHE A 75 6.98 -5.27 -5.31
CA PHE A 75 5.70 -5.35 -4.60
C PHE A 75 5.78 -4.55 -3.31
N GLY A 76 4.79 -3.68 -3.13
CA GLY A 76 4.55 -2.92 -1.92
C GLY A 76 3.45 -3.55 -1.08
N VAL A 77 3.65 -3.62 0.24
CA VAL A 77 2.57 -3.98 1.18
C VAL A 77 2.50 -2.93 2.26
N GLY A 78 1.28 -2.55 2.63
CA GLY A 78 1.06 -1.46 3.57
C GLY A 78 -0.31 -1.44 4.20
N VAL A 79 -0.58 -0.31 4.82
CA VAL A 79 -1.84 0.01 5.47
C VAL A 79 -2.30 1.39 5.05
N TRP A 80 -3.59 1.64 5.19
CA TRP A 80 -4.19 2.94 4.99
C TRP A 80 -5.28 3.20 6.03
N GLU A 81 -5.55 4.47 6.27
CA GLU A 81 -6.64 4.93 7.11
C GLU A 81 -7.35 6.11 6.47
N SER A 82 -8.66 6.21 6.71
CA SER A 82 -9.43 7.38 6.31
C SER A 82 -9.09 8.56 7.23
N THR A 83 -8.91 9.74 6.63
CA THR A 83 -8.74 11.02 7.32
C THR A 83 -9.95 11.94 7.16
N GLY A 84 -10.97 11.47 6.42
CA GLY A 84 -12.21 12.18 6.08
C GLY A 84 -13.02 11.37 5.06
N ASP A 85 -14.21 11.85 4.68
CA ASP A 85 -15.14 11.11 3.81
C ASP A 85 -14.56 10.71 2.44
N THR A 86 -13.57 11.46 1.96
CA THR A 86 -12.91 11.25 0.66
C THR A 86 -11.39 11.30 0.75
N THR A 87 -10.83 11.44 1.95
CA THR A 87 -9.38 11.62 2.15
C THR A 87 -8.80 10.48 2.97
N ALA A 88 -7.54 10.15 2.70
CA ALA A 88 -6.84 9.08 3.39
C ALA A 88 -5.34 9.34 3.52
N THR A 89 -4.72 8.61 4.44
CA THR A 89 -3.27 8.44 4.50
C THR A 89 -2.94 6.98 4.22
N VAL A 90 -1.91 6.73 3.41
CA VAL A 90 -1.38 5.39 3.11
C VAL A 90 0.07 5.34 3.54
N THR A 91 0.49 4.24 4.13
CA THR A 91 1.90 3.91 4.33
C THR A 91 2.17 2.50 3.86
N PHE A 92 3.11 2.35 2.94
CA PHE A 92 3.48 1.03 2.42
C PHE A 92 4.98 0.90 2.26
N THR A 93 5.44 -0.34 2.21
CA THR A 93 6.86 -0.69 2.13
C THR A 93 7.10 -1.55 0.91
N ILE A 94 8.12 -1.19 0.13
CA ILE A 94 8.68 -1.99 -0.96
C ILE A 94 10.03 -2.55 -0.51
N LEU A 95 10.27 -3.82 -0.81
CA LEU A 95 11.58 -4.47 -0.65
C LEU A 95 12.16 -4.74 -2.03
N PHE A 96 13.35 -4.21 -2.28
CA PHE A 96 14.10 -4.45 -3.51
C PHE A 96 15.03 -5.66 -3.35
N ASP A 97 15.36 -6.30 -4.47
CA ASP A 97 16.22 -7.50 -4.52
C ASP A 97 17.64 -7.26 -4.00
N ASP A 98 18.11 -6.01 -4.02
CA ASP A 98 19.41 -5.59 -3.51
C ASP A 98 19.43 -5.39 -1.98
N GLY A 99 18.29 -5.62 -1.31
CA GLY A 99 18.13 -5.48 0.13
C GLY A 99 17.74 -4.07 0.58
N VAL A 100 17.57 -3.11 -0.34
CA VAL A 100 17.04 -1.79 0.02
C VAL A 100 15.56 -1.91 0.36
N ARG A 101 15.14 -1.25 1.43
CA ARG A 101 13.73 -1.06 1.78
C ARG A 101 13.34 0.39 1.54
N LEU A 102 12.23 0.60 0.84
CA LEU A 102 11.61 1.89 0.65
C LEU A 102 10.29 1.93 1.44
N VAL A 103 10.13 2.96 2.27
CA VAL A 103 8.85 3.28 2.90
C VAL A 103 8.27 4.50 2.21
N VAL A 104 7.01 4.39 1.78
CA VAL A 104 6.29 5.45 1.09
C VAL A 104 5.14 5.91 1.99
N HIS A 105 5.05 7.21 2.21
CA HIS A 105 3.93 7.84 2.89
C HIS A 105 3.14 8.67 1.89
N VAL A 106 1.83 8.46 1.81
CA VAL A 106 0.97 9.10 0.81
C VAL A 106 -0.22 9.76 1.51
N SER A 107 -0.60 10.95 1.05
CA SER A 107 -1.88 11.58 1.36
C SER A 107 -2.72 11.64 0.09
N LEU A 108 -3.96 11.14 0.17
CA LEU A 108 -4.85 10.97 -0.97
C LEU A 108 -6.18 11.70 -0.76
N GLU A 109 -6.76 12.18 -1.86
CA GLU A 109 -8.13 12.66 -1.98
C GLU A 109 -8.80 12.01 -3.19
N VAL A 110 -9.92 11.33 -2.96
CA VAL A 110 -10.73 10.69 -4.00
C VAL A 110 -11.68 11.72 -4.58
N ALA A 111 -11.75 11.80 -5.91
CA ALA A 111 -12.68 12.67 -6.61
C ALA A 111 -14.15 12.32 -6.28
N THR A 112 -15.05 13.28 -6.43
CA THR A 112 -16.47 13.14 -6.07
C THR A 112 -17.19 12.00 -6.82
N ASP A 113 -16.72 11.64 -8.02
CA ASP A 113 -17.25 10.52 -8.81
C ASP A 113 -16.77 9.14 -8.33
N GLY A 114 -15.81 9.11 -7.40
CA GLY A 114 -15.17 7.91 -6.90
C GLY A 114 -14.31 7.18 -7.93
N GLN A 115 -14.06 7.77 -9.11
CA GLN A 115 -13.36 7.12 -10.23
C GLN A 115 -11.89 7.51 -10.35
N SER A 116 -11.46 8.56 -9.67
CA SER A 116 -10.06 8.96 -9.60
C SER A 116 -9.66 9.39 -8.20
N PHE A 117 -8.37 9.36 -7.91
CA PHE A 117 -7.81 10.06 -6.76
C PHE A 117 -6.56 10.82 -7.15
N ARG A 118 -6.20 11.80 -6.33
CA ARG A 118 -4.93 12.55 -6.42
C ARG A 118 -4.29 12.65 -5.06
N GLY A 119 -2.99 12.89 -5.03
CA GLY A 119 -2.27 13.01 -3.78
C GLY A 119 -0.83 13.45 -3.90
N THR A 120 -0.17 13.45 -2.76
CA THR A 120 1.27 13.67 -2.64
C THR A 120 1.90 12.56 -1.84
N TYR A 121 3.15 12.22 -2.14
CA TYR A 121 3.90 11.23 -1.39
C TYR A 121 5.31 11.67 -1.02
N THR A 122 5.87 10.99 -0.03
CA THR A 122 7.29 11.07 0.34
C THR A 122 7.88 9.68 0.46
N ASN A 123 9.16 9.55 0.11
CA ASN A 123 9.91 8.31 0.11
C ASN A 123 11.01 8.34 1.19
N GLU A 124 11.17 7.27 1.93
CA GLU A 124 12.28 7.08 2.86
C GLU A 124 13.00 5.75 2.57
N PHE A 125 14.31 5.84 2.34
CA PHE A 125 15.13 4.69 1.99
C PHE A 125 15.89 4.16 3.20
N PHE A 126 16.00 2.84 3.27
CA PHE A 126 16.73 2.12 4.30
C PHE A 126 17.71 1.17 3.60
N VAL A 127 19.01 1.43 3.80
CA VAL A 127 20.09 0.59 3.23
C VAL A 127 20.15 -0.77 3.93
N ASP A 128 19.76 -0.83 5.20
CA ASP A 128 19.50 -2.08 5.93
C ASP A 128 17.99 -2.23 6.09
N PRO A 129 17.36 -3.28 5.54
CA PRO A 129 15.91 -3.42 5.54
C PRO A 129 15.34 -3.74 6.94
N THR A 130 16.22 -4.07 7.90
CA THR A 130 15.84 -4.41 9.28
C THR A 130 15.92 -3.24 10.25
N THR A 131 16.55 -2.12 9.86
CA THR A 131 16.65 -0.95 10.73
C THR A 131 15.34 -0.18 10.77
N VAL A 132 15.17 0.60 11.84
CA VAL A 132 14.04 1.52 12.02
C VAL A 132 14.45 2.98 11.79
N GLU A 133 15.75 3.27 11.77
CA GLU A 133 16.29 4.59 11.42
C GLU A 133 16.49 4.66 9.91
N GLY A 134 15.70 5.51 9.26
CA GLY A 134 15.78 5.74 7.82
C GLY A 134 16.69 6.90 7.45
N SER A 135 16.87 7.12 6.15
CA SER A 135 17.66 8.23 5.61
C SER A 135 17.00 9.60 5.78
N GLY A 136 15.77 9.66 6.31
CA GLY A 136 14.88 10.81 6.19
C GLY A 136 14.06 10.77 4.90
N GLN A 137 12.95 11.51 4.89
CA GLN A 137 11.99 11.56 3.81
C GLN A 137 12.41 12.49 2.66
N ILE A 138 12.21 12.02 1.43
CA ILE A 138 12.45 12.73 0.16
C ILE A 138 11.09 12.99 -0.50
N GLY A 139 10.88 14.20 -1.01
CA GLY A 139 9.64 14.61 -1.66
C GLY A 139 9.37 16.11 -1.52
N PRO A 140 8.12 16.56 -1.76
CA PRO A 140 6.97 15.74 -2.17
C PRO A 140 7.03 15.35 -3.66
N GLY A 141 6.58 14.13 -3.96
CA GLY A 141 6.11 13.74 -5.30
C GLY A 141 4.59 13.84 -5.41
N THR A 142 4.04 13.71 -6.62
CA THR A 142 2.59 13.71 -6.89
C THR A 142 2.13 12.37 -7.43
N VAL A 143 0.89 11.99 -7.11
CA VAL A 143 0.29 10.75 -7.59
C VAL A 143 -1.12 11.00 -8.10
N GLU A 144 -1.48 10.36 -9.20
CA GLU A 144 -2.84 10.29 -9.71
C GLU A 144 -3.24 8.82 -9.89
N ALA A 145 -4.53 8.51 -9.84
CA ALA A 145 -4.98 7.17 -10.17
C ALA A 145 -6.38 7.16 -10.76
N THR A 146 -6.65 6.11 -11.52
CA THR A 146 -7.97 5.79 -12.06
C THR A 146 -8.43 4.43 -11.54
N ARG A 147 -9.71 4.32 -11.22
CA ARG A 147 -10.31 3.08 -10.73
C ARG A 147 -10.32 2.02 -11.82
N LEU A 148 -9.92 0.81 -11.46
CA LEU A 148 -10.14 -0.38 -12.29
C LEU A 148 -11.55 -0.91 -12.06
N VAL A 149 -12.24 -1.21 -13.16
CA VAL A 149 -13.60 -1.73 -13.14
C VAL A 149 -13.66 -3.11 -13.80
N ALA A 150 -14.62 -3.92 -13.37
CA ALA A 150 -14.88 -5.18 -14.03
C ALA A 150 -15.48 -4.91 -15.42
N GLU A 151 -14.85 -5.46 -16.45
CA GLU A 151 -15.32 -5.37 -17.83
C GLU A 151 -15.97 -6.68 -18.26
N ALA A 152 -17.05 -6.60 -19.04
CA ALA A 152 -17.61 -7.78 -19.67
C ALA A 152 -16.60 -8.30 -20.73
N PRO A 153 -16.41 -9.63 -20.85
CA PRO A 153 -15.58 -10.17 -21.91
C PRO A 153 -16.04 -9.71 -23.29
N GLY A 154 -15.09 -9.27 -24.11
CA GLY A 154 -15.35 -8.95 -25.52
C GLY A 154 -15.65 -10.20 -26.36
N THR A 155 -16.07 -9.99 -27.62
CA THR A 155 -16.15 -11.08 -28.60
C THR A 155 -14.74 -11.43 -29.08
N PRO A 156 -14.25 -12.67 -28.92
CA PRO A 156 -12.94 -13.06 -29.43
C PRO A 156 -12.87 -12.88 -30.95
N VAL A 157 -11.80 -12.26 -31.43
CA VAL A 157 -11.54 -12.07 -32.88
C VAL A 157 -10.79 -13.24 -33.51
N ALA A 158 -10.23 -14.13 -32.68
CA ALA A 158 -9.57 -15.37 -33.07
C ALA A 158 -9.63 -16.36 -31.90
N SER A 159 -9.48 -17.64 -32.20
CA SER A 159 -9.26 -18.72 -31.23
C SER A 159 -7.80 -18.75 -30.76
N PHE A 160 -7.54 -19.42 -29.64
CA PHE A 160 -6.17 -19.66 -29.17
C PHE A 160 -5.36 -20.54 -30.14
N GLU A 161 -6.01 -21.46 -30.84
CA GLU A 161 -5.35 -22.29 -31.85
C GLU A 161 -4.86 -21.43 -33.02
N GLU A 162 -5.68 -20.50 -33.51
CA GLU A 162 -5.26 -19.56 -34.56
C GLU A 162 -4.15 -18.60 -34.10
N PHE A 163 -4.11 -18.25 -32.80
CA PHE A 163 -3.08 -17.35 -32.26
C PHE A 163 -1.74 -18.05 -31.96
N PHE A 164 -1.79 -19.29 -31.44
CA PHE A 164 -0.59 -20.04 -31.03
C PHE A 164 -0.15 -21.13 -32.03
N GLY A 165 -0.99 -21.46 -33.01
CA GLY A 165 -0.81 -22.60 -33.92
C GLY A 165 -0.23 -22.25 -35.28
N GLU A 166 1.09 -22.10 -35.35
CA GLU A 166 1.91 -22.35 -36.55
C GLU A 166 3.30 -22.89 -36.14
N SER A 167 3.34 -23.95 -35.32
CA SER A 167 4.60 -24.64 -35.00
C SER A 167 4.60 -26.15 -35.25
N GLU A 168 3.63 -26.68 -36.01
CA GLU A 168 3.81 -28.00 -36.62
C GLU A 168 4.67 -27.86 -37.88
N ALA A 169 5.97 -27.65 -37.69
CA ALA A 169 6.95 -27.93 -38.72
C ALA A 169 6.84 -29.42 -39.09
N THR A 170 6.25 -29.71 -40.25
CA THR A 170 6.26 -31.07 -40.82
C THR A 170 7.72 -31.52 -40.91
N PRO A 171 8.14 -32.63 -40.29
CA PRO A 171 9.50 -33.11 -40.43
C PRO A 171 9.76 -33.41 -41.92
N ALA A 172 10.73 -32.73 -42.52
CA ALA A 172 11.18 -33.05 -43.86
C ALA A 172 11.66 -34.50 -43.87
N ALA A 173 10.99 -35.37 -44.64
CA ALA A 173 11.44 -36.74 -44.83
C ALA A 173 12.84 -36.73 -45.46
N THR A 174 13.83 -37.23 -44.74
CA THR A 174 15.19 -37.41 -45.24
C THR A 174 15.16 -38.40 -46.43
N PRO A 175 15.66 -38.05 -47.63
CA PRO A 175 15.77 -39.02 -48.71
C PRO A 175 16.86 -40.04 -48.35
N VAL A 176 16.48 -41.32 -48.37
CA VAL A 176 17.42 -42.44 -48.28
C VAL A 176 18.09 -42.62 -49.65
N SER A 177 19.43 -42.64 -49.69
CA SER A 177 20.23 -43.14 -50.80
C SER A 177 21.12 -44.27 -50.29
#